data_AF-A0A1Q7V3C4-F1
#
_entry.id   AF-A0A1Q7V3C4-F1
#
_cell.length_a   1.000
_cell.length_b   1.000
_cell.length_c   1.000
_cell.angle_alpha   90.00
_cell.angle_beta   90.00
_cell.angle_gamma   90.00
#
_symmetry.space_group_name_H-M   'P 1'
#
loop_
_entity.id
_entity.type
_entity.pdbx_description
1 polymer ?
#
loop_
_entity_poly.entity_id
_entity_poly.type
_entity_poly.pdbx_seq_one_letter_code
_entity_poly.pdbx_strand_id
1 'polypeptide(L)'
;MPRIPIFKLGPSAGSYPLRLISYTPALSLDGLQLGIDNVRHDVWLSPEFTKVAGVQIAKLIAKYGNIESLTVAEPASSKSMFAKFVPGAAKKVPDLKPLLLELHKSALNRAKAEGNPVIDLLGRASIIKFLRGELSAQYTKALERCRGTLRGYEGVRQQKALEYRETVAAFQIAKKRILRQAGQELFRILREIERENLATMRRSLFGEQRDADYQLFLHQFIFLEESRDSYLAADHYVLIGGFENDPDSFGNIRALAFEFLRSVVSENESSDDAQIDGWLNAPENAHELVGTGEPSERDHKARLQPWIELLEREKLLDLAIAAYEVVSLLPEFTPLLDPQQLKYALVFRKERDRVEKLIEEHGKLSARSAQPSSRKSESDRQREIA
;
A
#
# COMPACT_ATOMS: atom_id res chain seq x y z
N MET A 1 -31.42 40.44 3.61
CA MET A 1 -30.72 39.17 3.29
C MET A 1 -30.73 38.30 4.54
N PRO A 2 -31.29 37.08 4.50
CA PRO A 2 -31.29 36.21 5.66
C PRO A 2 -29.88 35.64 5.85
N ARG A 3 -29.36 35.76 7.07
CA ARG A 3 -28.06 35.20 7.47
C ARG A 3 -28.19 33.68 7.52
N ILE A 4 -27.35 32.99 6.75
CA ILE A 4 -27.19 31.54 6.84
C ILE A 4 -26.66 31.23 8.26
N PRO A 5 -27.30 30.36 9.04
CA PRO A 5 -26.77 29.98 10.34
C PRO A 5 -25.52 29.12 10.13
N ILE A 6 -24.38 29.66 10.54
CA ILE A 6 -23.16 28.87 10.78
C ILE A 6 -23.46 28.05 12.03
N PHE A 7 -23.62 26.74 11.88
CA PHE A 7 -23.74 25.83 13.02
C PHE A 7 -22.42 25.85 13.78
N LYS A 8 -22.39 26.54 14.92
CA LYS A 8 -21.29 26.46 15.87
C LYS A 8 -21.48 25.19 16.70
N LEU A 9 -20.68 24.16 16.44
CA LEU A 9 -20.44 23.08 17.39
C LEU A 9 -19.70 23.71 18.58
N GLY A 10 -20.43 24.15 19.60
CA GLY A 10 -19.84 24.66 20.83
C GLY A 10 -19.14 23.55 21.61
N PRO A 11 -18.13 23.86 22.44
CA PRO A 11 -17.41 22.86 23.20
C PRO A 11 -18.37 22.16 24.17
N SER A 12 -18.50 20.83 24.06
CA SER A 12 -19.17 20.04 25.09
C SER A 12 -18.42 20.23 26.41
N ALA A 13 -19.15 20.63 27.45
CA ALA A 13 -18.63 20.86 28.79
C ALA A 13 -17.82 19.63 29.27
N GLY A 14 -16.50 19.79 29.37
CA GLY A 14 -15.56 18.74 29.76
C GLY A 14 -14.24 18.69 28.97
N SER A 15 -14.03 19.56 27.97
CA SER A 15 -12.82 19.53 27.13
C SER A 15 -11.56 19.91 27.92
N TYR A 16 -10.72 18.93 28.21
CA TYR A 16 -9.30 19.15 28.45
C TYR A 16 -8.69 19.72 27.16
N PRO A 17 -7.74 20.67 27.24
CA PRO A 17 -7.10 21.21 26.04
C PRO A 17 -6.41 20.07 25.29
N LEU A 18 -6.79 19.87 24.03
CA LEU A 18 -6.16 18.90 23.13
C LEU A 18 -4.68 19.24 22.97
N ARG A 19 -3.80 18.26 23.18
CA ARG A 19 -2.35 18.43 23.02
C ARG A 19 -1.92 17.75 21.73
N LEU A 20 -2.12 18.45 20.61
CA LEU A 20 -1.77 17.92 19.30
C LEU A 20 -0.30 18.19 18.99
N ILE A 21 0.40 17.15 18.53
CA ILE A 21 1.78 17.27 18.00
C ILE A 21 1.75 17.44 16.49
N SER A 22 2.70 18.17 15.92
CA SER A 22 2.81 18.35 14.47
C SER A 22 3.95 17.51 13.90
N TYR A 23 3.71 16.86 12.76
CA TYR A 23 4.71 16.17 11.98
C TYR A 23 4.64 16.61 10.52
N THR A 24 5.78 16.93 9.93
CA THR A 24 5.89 17.21 8.50
C THR A 24 6.82 16.17 7.90
N PRO A 25 6.32 15.25 7.05
CA PRO A 25 7.18 14.24 6.44
C PRO A 25 8.18 14.91 5.50
N ALA A 26 9.44 14.93 5.89
CA ALA A 26 10.54 15.48 5.11
C ALA A 26 11.74 14.53 5.15
N LEU A 27 12.29 14.22 3.98
CA LEU A 27 13.61 13.61 3.86
C LEU A 27 14.62 14.71 3.56
N SER A 28 15.26 15.26 4.59
CA SER A 28 16.39 16.17 4.39
C SER A 28 17.64 15.37 4.06
N LEU A 29 18.28 15.74 2.95
CA LEU A 29 19.59 15.22 2.53
C LEU A 29 20.71 16.24 2.77
N ASP A 30 20.46 17.23 3.64
CA ASP A 30 21.40 18.31 3.93
C ASP A 30 22.69 17.75 4.54
N GLY A 31 23.82 18.38 4.18
CA GLY A 31 25.14 17.94 4.63
C GLY A 31 25.72 16.77 3.85
N LEU A 32 25.10 16.34 2.75
CA LEU A 32 25.69 15.42 1.79
C LEU A 32 26.34 16.16 0.63
N GLN A 33 27.49 15.65 0.17
CA GLN A 33 28.12 16.12 -1.04
C GLN A 33 27.25 15.78 -2.26
N LEU A 34 27.15 16.72 -3.20
CA LEU A 34 26.49 16.49 -4.49
C LEU A 34 27.38 15.62 -5.39
N GLY A 35 26.72 14.90 -6.28
CA GLY A 35 27.31 14.01 -7.27
C GLY A 35 27.89 14.76 -8.47
N ILE A 36 28.17 14.00 -9.53
CA ILE A 36 28.90 14.49 -10.72
C ILE A 36 28.16 15.63 -11.42
N ASP A 37 26.83 15.60 -11.42
CA ASP A 37 26.00 16.62 -12.06
C ASP A 37 25.79 17.89 -11.20
N ASN A 38 26.34 17.93 -9.98
CA ASN A 38 26.12 19.00 -8.99
C ASN A 38 24.65 19.30 -8.68
N VAL A 39 23.76 18.34 -8.90
CA VAL A 39 22.31 18.48 -8.62
C VAL A 39 21.81 17.30 -7.79
N ARG A 40 22.31 16.09 -8.02
CA ARG A 40 21.82 14.85 -7.40
C ARG A 40 22.89 14.23 -6.51
N HIS A 41 22.47 13.38 -5.59
CA HIS A 41 23.40 12.50 -4.87
C HIS A 41 23.57 11.19 -5.65
N ASP A 42 24.82 10.86 -5.97
CA ASP A 42 25.15 9.62 -6.65
C ASP A 42 25.34 8.48 -5.65
N VAL A 43 24.60 7.39 -5.88
CA VAL A 43 24.78 6.14 -5.13
C VAL A 43 25.07 5.01 -6.09
N TRP A 44 26.22 4.39 -5.90
CA TRP A 44 26.62 3.24 -6.69
C TRP A 44 26.29 1.95 -5.95
N LEU A 45 25.43 1.13 -6.56
CA LEU A 45 25.11 -0.22 -6.09
C LEU A 45 25.95 -1.23 -6.85
N SER A 46 26.50 -2.23 -6.15
CA SER A 46 27.42 -3.18 -6.78
C SER A 46 26.73 -3.99 -7.90
N PRO A 47 27.42 -4.29 -9.01
CA PRO A 47 26.87 -5.11 -10.10
C PRO A 47 26.44 -6.51 -9.66
N GLU A 48 27.10 -7.06 -8.65
CA GLU A 48 26.75 -8.35 -8.07
C GLU A 48 25.39 -8.29 -7.36
N PHE A 49 25.18 -7.29 -6.51
CA PHE A 49 23.91 -7.08 -5.83
C PHE A 49 22.78 -6.87 -6.84
N THR A 50 22.96 -5.95 -7.80
CA THR A 50 21.92 -5.62 -8.78
C THR A 50 21.52 -6.84 -9.62
N LYS A 51 22.49 -7.68 -9.98
CA LYS A 51 22.24 -8.94 -10.68
C LYS A 51 21.43 -9.93 -9.84
N VAL A 52 21.81 -10.16 -8.58
CA VAL A 52 21.10 -11.11 -7.72
C VAL A 52 19.70 -10.62 -7.41
N ALA A 53 19.54 -9.33 -7.08
CA ALA A 53 18.25 -8.70 -6.84
C ALA A 53 17.33 -8.82 -8.06
N GLY A 54 17.84 -8.52 -9.26
CA GLY A 54 17.08 -8.67 -10.51
C GLY A 54 16.60 -10.11 -10.74
N VAL A 55 17.43 -11.13 -10.45
CA VAL A 55 17.04 -12.54 -10.55
C VAL A 55 15.95 -12.90 -9.55
N GLN A 56 16.06 -12.44 -8.29
CA GLN A 56 15.06 -12.74 -7.26
C GLN A 56 13.72 -12.03 -7.55
N ILE A 57 13.76 -10.77 -7.99
CA ILE A 57 12.57 -10.03 -8.42
C ILE A 57 11.91 -10.71 -9.63
N ALA A 58 12.68 -11.16 -10.61
CA ALA A 58 12.15 -11.90 -11.75
C ALA A 58 11.41 -13.18 -11.33
N LYS A 59 11.89 -13.89 -10.31
CA LYS A 59 11.20 -15.05 -9.74
C LYS A 59 9.88 -14.67 -9.07
N LEU A 60 9.84 -13.58 -8.30
CA LEU A 60 8.60 -13.08 -7.70
C LEU A 60 7.56 -12.77 -8.79
N ILE A 61 7.98 -12.10 -9.86
CA ILE A 61 7.11 -11.77 -10.99
C ILE A 61 6.62 -13.04 -11.70
N ALA A 62 7.51 -14.02 -11.92
CA ALA A 62 7.13 -15.28 -12.55
C ALA A 62 6.12 -16.06 -11.69
N LYS A 63 6.34 -16.09 -10.37
CA LYS A 63 5.47 -16.72 -9.37
C LYS A 63 4.08 -16.08 -9.35
N TYR A 64 3.99 -14.77 -9.09
CA TYR A 64 2.68 -14.08 -9.00
C TYR A 64 2.00 -13.92 -10.35
N GLY A 65 2.77 -13.96 -11.44
CA GLY A 65 2.28 -13.94 -12.81
C GLY A 65 1.85 -15.30 -13.36
N ASN A 66 2.09 -16.41 -12.63
CA ASN A 66 1.86 -17.78 -13.10
C ASN A 66 2.55 -18.10 -14.45
N ILE A 67 3.73 -17.52 -14.69
CA ILE A 67 4.51 -17.73 -15.94
C ILE A 67 5.81 -18.52 -15.71
N GLU A 68 5.98 -19.15 -14.55
CA GLU A 68 7.18 -19.93 -14.21
C GLU A 68 7.52 -20.97 -15.28
N SER A 69 6.53 -21.75 -15.72
CA SER A 69 6.68 -22.75 -16.79
C SER A 69 7.09 -22.15 -18.13
N LEU A 70 6.71 -20.90 -18.40
CA LEU A 70 6.99 -20.20 -19.66
C LEU A 70 8.36 -19.51 -19.65
N THR A 71 8.84 -19.13 -18.48
CA THR A 71 10.18 -18.54 -18.29
C THR A 71 11.30 -19.59 -18.22
N VAL A 72 10.95 -20.83 -17.87
CA VAL A 72 11.86 -22.00 -17.89
C VAL A 72 11.97 -22.64 -19.29
N ALA A 73 11.04 -22.33 -20.19
CA ALA A 73 11.08 -22.77 -21.58
C ALA A 73 12.14 -21.99 -22.39
N GLU A 74 13.42 -22.15 -22.05
CA GLU A 74 14.49 -21.98 -23.03
C GLU A 74 14.16 -22.90 -24.22
N PRO A 75 14.20 -22.43 -25.48
CA PRO A 75 14.39 -23.35 -26.59
C PRO A 75 15.69 -24.11 -26.28
N ALA A 76 15.68 -25.42 -26.47
CA ALA A 76 16.84 -26.28 -26.28
C ALA A 76 17.95 -25.98 -27.31
N SER A 77 18.46 -24.74 -27.35
CA SER A 77 19.72 -24.41 -27.99
C SER A 77 20.81 -24.41 -26.91
N SER A 78 21.56 -25.51 -26.91
CA SER A 78 22.96 -25.60 -26.49
C SER A 78 23.35 -25.30 -25.03
N LYS A 79 22.45 -25.37 -24.05
CA LYS A 79 22.87 -25.67 -22.67
C LYS A 79 22.76 -27.17 -22.41
N SER A 80 23.94 -27.79 -22.56
CA SER A 80 24.30 -29.17 -22.33
C SER A 80 23.27 -30.04 -21.60
N MET A 81 22.82 -31.09 -22.29
CA MET A 81 22.10 -32.23 -21.71
C MET A 81 22.80 -32.84 -20.48
N PHE A 82 24.07 -32.51 -20.21
CA PHE A 82 24.77 -32.92 -18.98
C PHE A 82 24.23 -32.32 -17.68
N ALA A 83 23.59 -31.15 -17.69
CA ALA A 83 23.11 -30.54 -16.44
C ALA A 83 21.92 -31.31 -15.82
N LYS A 84 21.22 -32.15 -16.61
CA LYS A 84 20.12 -33.01 -16.11
C LYS A 84 20.62 -34.29 -15.42
N PHE A 85 21.89 -34.64 -15.57
CA PHE A 85 22.47 -35.87 -15.01
C PHE A 85 23.35 -35.65 -13.76
N VAL A 86 23.48 -34.40 -13.29
CA VAL A 86 24.20 -34.08 -12.04
C VAL A 86 23.19 -33.54 -11.01
N PRO A 87 22.72 -34.37 -10.06
CA PRO A 87 21.91 -33.88 -8.95
C PRO A 87 22.79 -32.97 -8.08
N GLY A 88 22.57 -31.65 -8.18
CA GLY A 88 23.30 -30.64 -7.39
C GLY A 88 23.94 -29.49 -8.16
N ALA A 89 23.91 -29.48 -9.50
CA ALA A 89 24.56 -28.43 -10.31
C ALA A 89 23.72 -27.16 -10.55
N ALA A 90 22.53 -27.05 -9.93
CA ALA A 90 21.80 -25.78 -9.90
C ALA A 90 22.45 -24.87 -8.84
N LYS A 91 23.29 -23.91 -9.27
CA LYS A 91 23.79 -22.86 -8.36
C LYS A 91 22.59 -22.21 -7.66
N LYS A 92 22.46 -22.46 -6.35
CA LYS A 92 21.44 -21.84 -5.50
C LYS A 92 21.63 -20.33 -5.62
N VAL A 93 20.65 -19.64 -6.19
CA VAL A 93 20.67 -18.17 -6.25
C VAL A 93 20.70 -17.68 -4.80
N PRO A 94 21.67 -16.82 -4.41
CA PRO A 94 21.76 -16.32 -3.05
C PRO A 94 20.46 -15.67 -2.61
N ASP A 95 20.09 -15.86 -1.35
CA ASP A 95 18.89 -15.24 -0.79
C ASP A 95 19.03 -13.71 -0.75
N LEU A 96 17.93 -13.01 -0.98
CA LEU A 96 17.92 -11.55 -1.08
C LEU A 96 18.04 -10.88 0.30
N LYS A 97 17.44 -11.47 1.35
CA LYS A 97 17.41 -10.89 2.70
C LYS A 97 18.82 -10.68 3.28
N PRO A 98 19.75 -11.66 3.27
CA PRO A 98 21.11 -11.46 3.75
C PRO A 98 21.87 -10.36 3.00
N LEU A 99 21.72 -10.30 1.66
CA LEU A 99 22.38 -9.30 0.83
C LEU A 99 21.87 -7.88 1.11
N LEU A 100 20.55 -7.72 1.26
CA LEU A 100 19.97 -6.43 1.65
C LEU A 100 20.44 -6.00 3.04
N LEU A 101 20.49 -6.94 3.99
CA LEU A 101 20.97 -6.67 5.34
C LEU A 101 22.43 -6.20 5.35
N GLU A 102 23.30 -6.87 4.59
CA GLU A 102 24.71 -6.52 4.47
C GLU A 102 24.89 -5.13 3.84
N LEU A 103 24.13 -4.82 2.78
CA LEU A 103 24.18 -3.53 2.10
C LEU A 103 23.71 -2.39 3.03
N HIS A 104 22.62 -2.59 3.76
CA HIS A 104 22.15 -1.63 4.75
C HIS A 104 23.13 -1.47 5.92
N LYS A 105 23.72 -2.56 6.43
CA LYS A 105 24.76 -2.47 7.47
C LYS A 105 25.99 -1.70 6.97
N SER A 106 26.35 -1.86 5.71
CA SER A 106 27.47 -1.15 5.09
C SER A 106 27.19 0.36 5.00
N ALA A 107 25.99 0.75 4.57
CA ALA A 107 25.56 2.15 4.59
C ALA A 107 25.57 2.74 6.00
N LEU A 108 25.05 2.02 6.99
CA LEU A 108 25.00 2.45 8.39
C LEU A 108 26.40 2.59 9.02
N ASN A 109 27.29 1.63 8.75
CA ASN A 109 28.68 1.68 9.24
C ASN A 109 29.44 2.85 8.60
N ARG A 110 29.19 3.15 7.33
CA ARG A 110 29.75 4.33 6.65
C ARG A 110 29.23 5.61 7.29
N ALA A 111 27.93 5.70 7.52
CA ALA A 111 27.30 6.82 8.22
C ALA A 111 27.94 7.06 9.60
N LYS A 112 28.26 5.98 10.33
CA LYS A 112 28.96 6.06 11.62
C LYS A 112 30.39 6.57 11.46
N ALA A 113 31.14 6.03 10.51
CA ALA A 113 32.53 6.41 10.27
C ALA A 113 32.69 7.88 9.88
N GLU A 114 31.74 8.40 9.11
CA GLU A 114 31.71 9.81 8.67
C GLU A 114 30.95 10.73 9.64
N GLY A 115 30.37 10.18 10.73
CA GLY A 115 29.57 10.95 11.68
C GLY A 115 28.31 11.58 11.09
N ASN A 116 27.85 11.09 9.94
CA ASN A 116 26.72 11.66 9.20
C ASN A 116 25.61 10.61 8.97
N PRO A 117 24.56 10.59 9.82
CA PRO A 117 23.45 9.64 9.69
C PRO A 117 22.61 9.80 8.41
N VAL A 118 22.70 10.93 7.71
CA VAL A 118 22.03 11.15 6.42
C VAL A 118 22.54 10.18 5.35
N ILE A 119 23.75 9.66 5.50
CA ILE A 119 24.31 8.62 4.61
C ILE A 119 23.50 7.32 4.69
N ASP A 120 23.04 6.91 5.89
CA ASP A 120 22.16 5.73 6.04
C ASP A 120 20.81 5.97 5.37
N LEU A 121 20.26 7.18 5.57
CA LEU A 121 19.00 7.61 4.96
C LEU A 121 19.07 7.56 3.43
N LEU A 122 20.13 8.12 2.84
CA LEU A 122 20.40 8.06 1.40
C LEU A 122 20.56 6.61 0.91
N GLY A 123 21.28 5.78 1.67
CA GLY A 123 21.45 4.36 1.37
C GLY A 123 20.11 3.62 1.28
N ARG A 124 19.23 3.83 2.25
CA ARG A 124 17.87 3.24 2.26
C ARG A 124 17.02 3.71 1.10
N ALA A 125 16.96 5.02 0.88
CA ALA A 125 16.20 5.61 -0.23
C ALA A 125 16.68 5.05 -1.57
N SER A 126 18.00 4.87 -1.73
CA SER A 126 18.60 4.34 -2.97
C SER A 126 18.28 2.88 -3.21
N ILE A 127 18.30 2.04 -2.17
CA ILE A 127 17.92 0.62 -2.26
C ILE A 127 16.45 0.50 -2.65
N ILE A 128 15.56 1.24 -1.98
CA ILE A 128 14.12 1.23 -2.29
C ILE A 128 13.88 1.73 -3.73
N LYS A 129 14.51 2.83 -4.12
CA LYS A 129 14.42 3.38 -5.49
C LYS A 129 14.87 2.36 -6.54
N PHE A 130 16.00 1.68 -6.30
CA PHE A 130 16.48 0.62 -7.17
C PHE A 130 15.49 -0.53 -7.27
N LEU A 131 15.01 -1.06 -6.14
CA LEU A 131 14.08 -2.19 -6.11
C LEU A 131 12.75 -1.86 -6.82
N ARG A 132 12.22 -0.63 -6.67
CA ARG A 132 11.05 -0.15 -7.42
C ARG A 132 11.28 -0.14 -8.93
N GLY A 133 12.42 0.42 -9.36
CA GLY A 133 12.80 0.44 -10.78
C GLY A 133 12.96 -0.98 -11.33
N GLU A 134 13.58 -1.86 -10.55
CA GLU A 134 13.86 -3.24 -10.95
C GLU A 134 12.58 -4.09 -11.04
N LEU A 135 11.57 -3.86 -10.19
CA LEU A 135 10.24 -4.46 -10.31
C LEU A 135 9.62 -4.18 -11.70
N SER A 136 9.58 -2.92 -12.10
CA SER A 136 9.02 -2.51 -13.40
C SER A 136 9.86 -3.04 -14.58
N ALA A 137 11.19 -2.98 -14.45
CA ALA A 137 12.11 -3.49 -15.46
C ALA A 137 11.99 -5.01 -15.67
N GLN A 138 11.93 -5.79 -14.58
CA GLN A 138 11.80 -7.24 -14.67
C GLN A 138 10.42 -7.67 -15.18
N TYR A 139 9.35 -6.93 -14.87
CA TYR A 139 8.03 -7.19 -15.45
C TYR A 139 8.06 -7.00 -16.97
N THR A 140 8.65 -5.90 -17.43
CA THR A 140 8.78 -5.60 -18.86
C THR A 140 9.61 -6.67 -19.57
N LYS A 141 10.75 -7.06 -19.01
CA LYS A 141 11.59 -8.15 -19.55
C LYS A 141 10.83 -9.48 -19.61
N ALA A 142 10.04 -9.81 -18.58
CA ALA A 142 9.23 -11.02 -18.56
C ALA A 142 8.15 -11.00 -19.66
N LEU A 143 7.49 -9.84 -19.84
CA LEU A 143 6.49 -9.64 -20.88
C LEU A 143 7.08 -9.77 -22.29
N GLU A 144 8.24 -9.17 -22.53
CA GLU A 144 8.97 -9.28 -23.80
C GLU A 144 9.35 -10.72 -24.11
N ARG A 145 9.85 -11.47 -23.12
CA ARG A 145 10.13 -12.90 -23.28
C ARG A 145 8.88 -13.69 -23.64
N CYS A 146 7.76 -13.43 -22.95
CA CYS A 146 6.49 -14.06 -23.27
C CYS A 146 6.06 -13.76 -24.73
N ARG A 147 6.16 -12.50 -25.17
CA ARG A 147 5.84 -12.12 -26.56
C ARG A 147 6.77 -12.79 -27.57
N GLY A 148 8.07 -12.90 -27.26
CA GLY A 148 9.04 -13.59 -28.10
C GLY A 148 8.72 -15.09 -28.24
N THR A 149 8.41 -15.75 -27.15
CA THR A 149 8.00 -17.16 -27.15
C THR A 149 6.69 -17.38 -27.91
N LEU A 150 5.69 -16.48 -27.75
CA LEU A 150 4.42 -16.56 -28.49
C LEU A 150 4.64 -16.52 -30.02
N ARG A 151 5.50 -15.61 -30.51
CA ARG A 151 5.88 -15.55 -31.93
C ARG A 151 6.50 -16.85 -32.44
N GLY A 152 7.25 -17.57 -31.60
CA GLY A 152 7.80 -18.88 -31.95
C GLY A 152 6.77 -20.00 -32.10
N TYR A 153 5.56 -19.83 -31.56
CA TYR A 153 4.45 -20.78 -31.71
C TYR A 153 3.51 -20.46 -32.88
N GLU A 154 3.61 -19.27 -33.48
CA GLU A 154 2.85 -18.88 -34.66
C GLU A 154 3.24 -19.79 -35.85
N GLY A 155 2.33 -20.70 -36.25
CA GLY A 155 2.48 -21.56 -37.43
C GLY A 155 2.69 -23.06 -37.18
N VAL A 156 3.05 -23.49 -35.97
CA VAL A 156 3.39 -24.92 -35.70
C VAL A 156 2.31 -25.68 -34.92
N ARG A 157 1.64 -25.03 -33.95
CA ARG A 157 0.61 -25.67 -33.09
C ARG A 157 -0.47 -24.66 -32.67
N GLN A 158 -1.56 -24.57 -33.43
CA GLN A 158 -2.63 -23.58 -33.18
C GLN A 158 -3.23 -23.66 -31.77
N GLN A 159 -3.46 -24.85 -31.22
CA GLN A 159 -4.06 -25.00 -29.89
C GLN A 159 -3.14 -24.51 -28.76
N LYS A 160 -1.86 -24.91 -28.77
CA LYS A 160 -0.87 -24.43 -27.78
C LYS A 160 -0.59 -22.93 -27.93
N ALA A 161 -0.63 -22.40 -29.16
CA ALA A 161 -0.48 -20.97 -29.39
C ALA A 161 -1.66 -20.17 -28.79
N LEU A 162 -2.89 -20.71 -28.85
CA LEU A 162 -4.08 -20.11 -28.24
C LEU A 162 -3.97 -20.06 -26.70
N GLU A 163 -3.66 -21.19 -26.07
CA GLU A 163 -3.46 -21.28 -24.61
C GLU A 163 -2.35 -20.31 -24.12
N TYR A 164 -1.26 -20.22 -24.89
CA TYR A 164 -0.17 -19.31 -24.57
C TYR A 164 -0.60 -17.84 -24.72
N ARG A 165 -1.36 -17.51 -25.77
CA ARG A 165 -1.90 -16.17 -25.98
C ARG A 165 -2.82 -15.75 -24.82
N GLU A 166 -3.68 -16.65 -24.35
CA GLU A 166 -4.53 -16.40 -23.19
C GLU A 166 -3.70 -16.15 -21.93
N THR A 167 -2.67 -16.97 -21.69
CA THR A 167 -1.77 -16.80 -20.55
C THR A 167 -1.05 -15.45 -20.57
N VAL A 168 -0.55 -15.03 -21.73
CA VAL A 168 0.11 -13.72 -21.90
C VAL A 168 -0.88 -12.57 -21.71
N ALA A 169 -2.11 -12.71 -22.18
CA ALA A 169 -3.16 -11.72 -21.96
C ALA A 169 -3.51 -11.61 -20.47
N ALA A 170 -3.68 -12.73 -19.77
CA ALA A 170 -3.92 -12.76 -18.33
C ALA A 170 -2.76 -12.12 -17.54
N PHE A 171 -1.51 -12.38 -17.93
CA PHE A 171 -0.32 -11.77 -17.33
C PHE A 171 -0.29 -10.24 -17.52
N GLN A 172 -0.70 -9.74 -18.69
CA GLN A 172 -0.81 -8.30 -18.96
C GLN A 172 -1.90 -7.64 -18.13
N ILE A 173 -3.10 -8.24 -18.08
CA ILE A 173 -4.24 -7.75 -17.29
C ILE A 173 -3.88 -7.71 -15.80
N ALA A 174 -3.16 -8.72 -15.32
CA ALA A 174 -2.76 -8.84 -13.91
C ALA A 174 -1.55 -7.97 -13.51
N LYS A 175 -1.02 -7.08 -14.39
CA LYS A 175 0.20 -6.27 -14.11
C LYS A 175 0.19 -5.64 -12.71
N LYS A 176 -0.88 -4.89 -12.38
CA LYS A 176 -0.98 -4.17 -11.09
C LYS A 176 -0.93 -5.13 -9.90
N ARG A 177 -1.68 -6.23 -9.96
CA ARG A 177 -1.69 -7.26 -8.91
C ARG A 177 -0.33 -7.91 -8.72
N ILE A 178 0.33 -8.28 -9.83
CA ILE A 178 1.65 -8.94 -9.81
C ILE A 178 2.70 -8.03 -9.17
N LEU A 179 2.75 -6.75 -9.60
CA LEU A 179 3.68 -5.78 -9.07
C LEU A 179 3.40 -5.47 -7.59
N ARG A 180 2.12 -5.36 -7.20
CA ARG A 180 1.74 -5.18 -5.80
C ARG A 180 2.20 -6.35 -4.93
N GLN A 181 1.91 -7.59 -5.32
CA GLN A 181 2.30 -8.78 -4.54
C GLN A 181 3.82 -8.92 -4.45
N ALA A 182 4.55 -8.73 -5.56
CA ALA A 182 6.01 -8.73 -5.54
C ALA A 182 6.58 -7.59 -4.68
N GLY A 183 5.97 -6.39 -4.73
CA GLY A 183 6.34 -5.26 -3.89
C GLY A 183 6.08 -5.49 -2.40
N GLN A 184 4.96 -6.10 -2.02
CA GLN A 184 4.64 -6.47 -0.63
C GLN A 184 5.64 -7.49 -0.07
N GLU A 185 6.11 -8.44 -0.89
CA GLU A 185 7.16 -9.37 -0.49
C GLU A 185 8.48 -8.64 -0.20
N LEU A 186 8.90 -7.71 -1.07
CA LEU A 186 10.09 -6.89 -0.83
C LEU A 186 9.93 -6.00 0.41
N PHE A 187 8.74 -5.41 0.59
CA PHE A 187 8.40 -4.63 1.78
C PHE A 187 8.54 -5.47 3.05
N ARG A 188 7.99 -6.69 3.07
CA ARG A 188 8.10 -7.60 4.21
C ARG A 188 9.56 -7.90 4.55
N ILE A 189 10.39 -8.21 3.55
CA ILE A 189 11.83 -8.46 3.75
C ILE A 189 12.50 -7.24 4.40
N LEU A 190 12.26 -6.04 3.88
CA LEU A 190 12.83 -4.80 4.44
C LEU A 190 12.30 -4.51 5.84
N ARG A 191 11.02 -4.77 6.11
CA ARG A 191 10.39 -4.60 7.44
C ARG A 191 11.01 -5.55 8.47
N GLU A 192 11.28 -6.80 8.09
CA GLU A 192 11.98 -7.76 8.94
C GLU A 192 13.41 -7.31 9.23
N ILE A 193 14.16 -6.91 8.20
CA ILE A 193 15.53 -6.37 8.34
C ILE A 193 15.54 -5.17 9.29
N GLU A 194 14.58 -4.27 9.12
CA GLU A 194 14.42 -3.08 9.95
C GLU A 194 14.19 -3.43 11.42
N ARG A 195 13.19 -4.27 11.68
CA ARG A 195 12.76 -4.66 13.02
C ARG A 195 13.82 -5.49 13.75
N GLU A 196 14.45 -6.43 13.05
CA GLU A 196 15.36 -7.40 13.66
C GLU A 196 16.78 -6.86 13.84
N ASN A 197 17.20 -5.88 13.03
CA ASN A 197 18.60 -5.44 13.00
C ASN A 197 18.72 -3.92 13.02
N LEU A 198 18.26 -3.24 11.97
CA LEU A 198 18.73 -1.89 11.69
C LEU A 198 18.22 -0.86 12.69
N ALA A 199 16.99 -0.98 13.19
CA ALA A 199 16.41 -0.02 14.13
C ALA A 199 17.18 0.03 15.45
N THR A 200 17.53 -1.14 15.99
CA THR A 200 18.34 -1.25 17.21
C THR A 200 19.77 -0.75 16.98
N MET A 201 20.37 -1.08 15.82
CA MET A 201 21.71 -0.58 15.48
C MET A 201 21.72 0.94 15.35
N ARG A 202 20.73 1.56 14.69
CA ARG A 202 20.63 3.02 14.57
C ARG A 202 20.55 3.70 15.93
N ARG A 203 19.64 3.24 16.80
CA ARG A 203 19.50 3.77 18.17
C ARG A 203 20.80 3.66 18.97
N SER A 204 21.52 2.54 18.84
CA SER A 204 22.82 2.36 19.50
C SER A 204 23.93 3.27 18.96
N LEU A 205 23.88 3.66 17.69
CA LEU A 205 24.95 4.43 17.04
C LEU A 205 24.71 5.94 17.05
N PHE A 206 23.44 6.37 16.96
CA PHE A 206 23.06 7.77 16.76
C PHE A 206 22.01 8.28 17.77
N GLY A 207 21.50 7.43 18.67
CA GLY A 207 20.39 7.75 19.58
C GLY A 207 19.01 7.68 18.90
N GLU A 208 17.96 8.09 19.62
CA GLU A 208 16.55 7.98 19.19
C GLU A 208 16.05 9.20 18.39
N GLN A 209 16.87 10.26 18.27
CA GLN A 209 16.44 11.57 17.76
C GLN A 209 16.03 11.60 16.29
N ARG A 210 16.30 10.54 15.52
CA ARG A 210 16.02 10.49 14.06
C ARG A 210 15.09 9.36 13.65
N ASP A 211 14.39 8.71 14.59
CA ASP A 211 13.50 7.59 14.23
C ASP A 211 12.34 8.03 13.31
N ALA A 212 11.90 9.29 13.40
CA ALA A 212 10.88 9.87 12.53
C ALA A 212 11.27 9.87 11.05
N ASP A 213 12.54 10.13 10.72
CA ASP A 213 13.05 10.20 9.34
C ASP A 213 12.85 8.87 8.58
N TYR A 214 12.81 7.76 9.33
CA TYR A 214 12.70 6.42 8.75
C TYR A 214 11.25 5.92 8.63
N GLN A 215 10.29 6.60 9.25
CA GLN A 215 8.87 6.22 9.20
C GLN A 215 8.31 6.23 7.77
N LEU A 216 8.82 7.10 6.91
CA LEU A 216 8.40 7.14 5.50
C LEU A 216 8.69 5.81 4.76
N PHE A 217 9.78 5.12 5.09
CA PHE A 217 10.14 3.84 4.47
C PHE A 217 9.28 2.67 4.96
N LEU A 218 8.51 2.89 6.01
CA LEU A 218 7.60 1.93 6.62
C LEU A 218 6.19 1.99 6.03
N HIS A 219 5.97 2.85 5.04
CA HIS A 219 4.69 3.00 4.38
C HIS A 219 4.43 1.87 3.37
N GLN A 220 3.25 1.24 3.41
CA GLN A 220 2.94 0.07 2.57
C GLN A 220 2.90 0.40 1.06
N PHE A 221 2.65 1.66 0.71
CA PHE A 221 2.65 2.12 -0.68
C PHE A 221 4.06 2.30 -1.26
N ILE A 222 5.13 2.10 -0.48
CA ILE A 222 6.50 2.45 -0.91
C ILE A 222 6.94 1.74 -2.20
N PHE A 223 6.43 0.53 -2.49
CA PHE A 223 6.77 -0.22 -3.70
C PHE A 223 5.80 -0.07 -4.87
N LEU A 224 4.72 0.69 -4.72
CA LEU A 224 3.75 0.83 -5.80
C LEU A 224 4.28 1.70 -6.94
N GLU A 225 3.87 1.36 -8.16
CA GLU A 225 4.14 2.17 -9.35
C GLU A 225 3.25 3.43 -9.35
N GLU A 226 1.99 3.27 -8.94
CA GLU A 226 1.01 4.34 -8.81
C GLU A 226 0.84 4.74 -7.34
N SER A 227 0.44 5.99 -7.07
CA SER A 227 0.21 6.48 -5.70
C SER A 227 -1.08 5.97 -5.06
N ARG A 228 -1.88 5.17 -5.79
CA ARG A 228 -3.19 4.69 -5.36
C ARG A 228 -3.30 3.19 -5.62
N ASP A 229 -3.88 2.48 -4.66
CA ASP A 229 -4.22 1.07 -4.80
C ASP A 229 -5.33 0.73 -3.81
N SER A 230 -6.53 0.44 -4.33
CA SER A 230 -7.72 0.18 -3.52
C SER A 230 -7.54 -1.04 -2.60
N TYR A 231 -6.70 -2.01 -2.98
CA TYR A 231 -6.48 -3.21 -2.18
C TYR A 231 -5.62 -2.89 -0.95
N LEU A 232 -4.49 -2.20 -1.14
CA LEU A 232 -3.69 -1.75 -0.01
C LEU A 232 -4.42 -0.72 0.85
N ALA A 233 -5.19 0.17 0.22
CA ALA A 233 -6.02 1.12 0.95
C ALA A 233 -7.02 0.40 1.85
N ALA A 234 -7.73 -0.62 1.35
CA ALA A 234 -8.67 -1.40 2.17
C ALA A 234 -7.98 -2.22 3.26
N ASP A 235 -6.84 -2.86 2.98
CA ASP A 235 -6.17 -3.79 3.90
C ASP A 235 -5.37 -3.09 5.01
N HIS A 236 -4.88 -1.87 4.76
CA HIS A 236 -3.95 -1.19 5.67
C HIS A 236 -4.34 0.25 6.03
N TYR A 237 -5.32 0.85 5.35
CA TYR A 237 -5.73 2.24 5.54
C TYR A 237 -7.26 2.37 5.45
N VAL A 238 -7.77 3.60 5.35
CA VAL A 238 -9.19 3.83 5.04
C VAL A 238 -9.37 3.84 3.52
N LEU A 239 -10.33 3.06 3.02
CA LEU A 239 -10.68 3.00 1.61
C LEU A 239 -11.48 4.24 1.18
N ILE A 240 -10.77 5.31 0.85
CA ILE A 240 -11.33 6.60 0.39
C ILE A 240 -11.62 6.59 -1.12
N GLY A 241 -12.51 7.47 -1.58
CA GLY A 241 -12.77 7.79 -3.00
C GLY A 241 -11.49 7.92 -3.83
N GLY A 242 -11.42 7.14 -4.91
CA GLY A 242 -10.27 7.09 -5.80
C GLY A 242 -10.26 8.22 -6.84
N PHE A 243 -11.40 8.86 -7.10
CA PHE A 243 -11.55 9.94 -8.08
C PHE A 243 -12.07 11.22 -7.43
N GLU A 244 -11.80 12.38 -8.05
CA GLU A 244 -12.23 13.68 -7.52
C GLU A 244 -13.76 13.82 -7.41
N ASN A 245 -14.49 13.20 -8.34
CA ASN A 245 -15.95 13.20 -8.36
C ASN A 245 -16.58 12.21 -7.38
N ASP A 246 -15.76 11.38 -6.72
CA ASP A 246 -16.27 10.47 -5.70
C ASP A 246 -16.77 11.30 -4.50
N PRO A 247 -17.92 10.95 -3.90
CA PRO A 247 -18.46 11.69 -2.77
C PRO A 247 -17.47 11.76 -1.61
N ASP A 248 -16.78 10.66 -1.35
CA ASP A 248 -15.73 10.53 -0.35
C ASP A 248 -14.32 10.63 -0.95
N SER A 249 -14.10 11.47 -1.97
CA SER A 249 -12.76 11.70 -2.52
C SER A 249 -11.77 12.18 -1.44
N PHE A 250 -10.47 11.94 -1.64
CA PHE A 250 -9.44 12.39 -0.70
C PHE A 250 -9.52 13.90 -0.42
N GLY A 251 -9.80 14.71 -1.44
CA GLY A 251 -9.96 16.16 -1.28
C GLY A 251 -11.13 16.52 -0.35
N ASN A 252 -12.28 15.86 -0.53
CA ASN A 252 -13.46 16.07 0.31
C ASN A 252 -13.21 15.61 1.75
N ILE A 253 -12.65 14.41 1.94
CA ILE A 253 -12.33 13.88 3.28
C ILE A 253 -11.29 14.77 3.98
N ARG A 254 -10.27 15.26 3.26
CA ARG A 254 -9.29 16.20 3.83
C ARG A 254 -9.95 17.50 4.26
N ALA A 255 -10.83 18.08 3.43
CA ALA A 255 -11.55 19.30 3.78
C ALA A 255 -12.42 19.12 5.05
N LEU A 256 -13.05 17.95 5.19
CA LEU A 256 -13.82 17.59 6.38
C LEU A 256 -12.95 17.39 7.63
N ALA A 257 -11.79 16.76 7.48
CA ALA A 257 -10.82 16.65 8.58
C ALA A 257 -10.34 18.03 9.05
N PHE A 258 -10.14 18.97 8.13
CA PHE A 258 -9.79 20.36 8.44
C PHE A 258 -10.91 21.08 9.20
N GLU A 259 -12.15 20.94 8.74
CA GLU A 259 -13.31 21.52 9.41
C GLU A 259 -13.48 20.95 10.83
N PHE A 260 -13.36 19.63 10.96
CA PHE A 260 -13.41 18.95 12.26
C PHE A 260 -12.34 19.48 13.21
N LEU A 261 -11.07 19.51 12.79
CA LEU A 261 -9.98 19.99 13.64
C LEU A 261 -10.19 21.43 14.09
N ARG A 262 -10.64 22.31 13.19
CA ARG A 262 -10.99 23.70 13.54
C ARG A 262 -12.16 23.81 14.52
N SER A 263 -13.06 22.82 14.56
CA SER A 263 -14.19 22.80 15.49
C SER A 263 -13.84 22.30 16.88
N VAL A 264 -12.82 21.42 17.00
CA VAL A 264 -12.45 20.80 18.28
C VAL A 264 -11.23 21.45 18.94
N VAL A 265 -10.37 22.12 18.16
CA VAL A 265 -9.26 22.93 18.69
C VAL A 265 -9.80 24.29 19.14
N SER A 266 -9.31 24.79 20.28
CA SER A 266 -9.81 26.03 20.90
C SER A 266 -9.62 27.26 20.00
N GLU A 267 -10.61 28.18 20.01
CA GLU A 267 -10.65 29.41 19.21
C GLU A 267 -9.42 30.35 19.36
N ASN A 268 -8.59 30.14 20.39
CA ASN A 268 -7.39 30.95 20.66
C ASN A 268 -6.16 30.53 19.83
N GLU A 269 -6.20 29.40 19.13
CA GLU A 269 -5.17 29.02 18.16
C GLU A 269 -5.67 29.35 16.76
N SER A 270 -5.16 30.44 16.16
CA SER A 270 -5.30 30.65 14.72
C SER A 270 -4.48 29.58 14.00
N SER A 271 -5.08 28.42 13.75
CA SER A 271 -4.41 27.31 13.08
C SER A 271 -4.42 27.56 11.57
N ASP A 272 -3.24 27.86 11.02
CA ASP A 272 -3.05 27.86 9.56
C ASP A 272 -3.15 26.43 9.00
N ASP A 273 -3.43 26.31 7.72
CA ASP A 273 -3.59 25.03 7.02
C ASP A 273 -2.36 24.13 7.16
N ALA A 274 -1.16 24.72 7.20
CA ALA A 274 0.09 24.00 7.41
C ALA A 274 0.18 23.33 8.81
N GLN A 275 -0.37 23.98 9.83
CA GLN A 275 -0.40 23.43 11.18
C GLN A 275 -1.42 22.28 11.29
N ILE A 276 -2.59 22.44 10.66
CA ILE A 276 -3.62 21.41 10.59
C ILE A 276 -3.09 20.17 9.84
N ASP A 277 -2.41 20.36 8.70
CA ASP A 277 -1.73 19.27 8.00
C ASP A 277 -0.69 18.59 8.89
N GLY A 278 0.09 19.39 9.64
CA GLY A 278 1.06 18.89 10.62
C GLY A 278 0.40 17.97 11.66
N TRP A 279 -0.78 18.34 12.16
CA TRP A 279 -1.54 17.52 13.10
C TRP A 279 -2.09 16.23 12.47
N LEU A 280 -2.59 16.30 11.23
CA LEU A 280 -3.12 15.12 10.53
C LEU A 280 -2.03 14.10 10.17
N ASN A 281 -0.79 14.54 10.05
CA ASN A 281 0.36 13.69 9.76
C ASN A 281 0.92 12.97 11.00
N ALA A 282 0.51 13.35 12.22
CA ALA A 282 0.97 12.72 13.45
C ALA A 282 -0.06 11.69 13.96
N PRO A 283 0.16 10.38 13.78
CA PRO A 283 -0.82 9.35 14.13
C PRO A 283 -1.16 9.31 15.62
N GLU A 284 -0.27 9.77 16.50
CA GLU A 284 -0.47 9.86 17.94
C GLU A 284 -1.66 10.76 18.30
N ASN A 285 -1.96 11.76 17.46
CA ASN A 285 -3.09 12.67 17.66
C ASN A 285 -4.44 11.96 17.55
N ALA A 286 -4.53 10.82 16.86
CA ALA A 286 -5.80 10.09 16.75
C ALA A 286 -6.35 9.72 18.14
N HIS A 287 -5.49 9.30 19.07
CA HIS A 287 -5.91 8.97 20.43
C HIS A 287 -6.43 10.18 21.20
N GLU A 288 -5.82 11.34 21.02
CA GLU A 288 -6.28 12.60 21.64
C GLU A 288 -7.64 13.03 21.05
N LEU A 289 -7.78 12.97 19.73
CA LEU A 289 -8.95 13.45 18.99
C LEU A 289 -10.19 12.56 19.17
N VAL A 290 -10.04 11.24 19.06
CA VAL A 290 -11.17 10.29 18.99
C VAL A 290 -11.13 9.18 20.05
N GLY A 291 -10.12 9.19 20.94
CA GLY A 291 -9.97 8.18 22.00
C GLY A 291 -9.30 6.90 21.52
N THR A 292 -9.39 5.82 22.31
CA THR A 292 -8.79 4.51 21.95
C THR A 292 -9.68 3.65 21.07
N GLY A 293 -10.93 4.08 20.83
CA GLY A 293 -11.94 3.27 20.14
C GLY A 293 -12.72 2.35 21.08
N GLU A 294 -12.35 2.27 22.37
CA GLU A 294 -13.02 1.44 23.35
C GLU A 294 -14.34 2.07 23.84
N PRO A 295 -15.50 1.39 23.68
CA PRO A 295 -16.79 1.92 24.12
C PRO A 295 -16.88 2.15 25.63
N SER A 296 -15.96 1.57 26.40
CA SER A 296 -15.89 1.69 27.87
C SER A 296 -15.28 3.02 28.34
N GLU A 297 -14.64 3.78 27.44
CA GLU A 297 -14.11 5.10 27.75
C GLU A 297 -15.22 6.11 28.03
N ARG A 298 -15.12 6.80 29.17
CA ARG A 298 -16.14 7.72 29.69
C ARG A 298 -16.55 8.81 28.69
N ASP A 299 -15.60 9.31 27.92
CA ASP A 299 -15.80 10.42 26.99
C ASP A 299 -15.83 9.98 25.51
N HIS A 300 -15.78 8.68 25.23
CA HIS A 300 -15.71 8.11 23.88
C HIS A 300 -16.80 8.66 22.95
N LYS A 301 -18.06 8.56 23.41
CA LYS A 301 -19.21 9.03 22.65
C LYS A 301 -19.17 10.54 22.40
N ALA A 302 -18.76 11.32 23.40
CA ALA A 302 -18.68 12.77 23.29
C ALA A 302 -17.60 13.22 22.29
N ARG A 303 -16.46 12.52 22.23
CA ARG A 303 -15.36 12.81 21.28
C ARG A 303 -15.70 12.43 19.85
N LEU A 304 -16.40 11.32 19.64
CA LEU A 304 -16.79 10.87 18.29
C LEU A 304 -17.99 11.63 17.71
N GLN A 305 -18.89 12.12 18.57
CA GLN A 305 -20.14 12.73 18.13
C GLN A 305 -19.96 13.85 17.08
N PRO A 306 -19.03 14.81 17.22
CA PRO A 306 -18.82 15.85 16.21
C PRO A 306 -18.37 15.29 14.85
N TRP A 307 -17.56 14.22 14.86
CA TRP A 307 -17.12 13.56 13.63
C TRP A 307 -18.27 12.83 12.94
N ILE A 308 -19.12 12.13 13.71
CA ILE A 308 -20.31 11.45 13.19
C ILE A 308 -21.28 12.46 12.57
N GLU A 309 -21.60 13.53 13.29
CA GLU A 309 -22.52 14.58 12.79
C GLU A 309 -22.02 15.21 11.49
N LEU A 310 -20.71 15.43 11.37
CA LEU A 310 -20.09 15.98 10.18
C LEU A 310 -20.16 15.01 8.99
N LEU A 311 -19.92 13.71 9.22
CA LEU A 311 -20.09 12.68 8.19
C LEU A 311 -21.56 12.49 7.78
N GLU A 312 -22.51 12.56 8.70
CA GLU A 312 -23.94 12.48 8.39
C GLU A 312 -24.41 13.67 7.57
N ARG A 313 -23.98 14.88 7.94
CA ARG A 313 -24.29 16.12 7.21
C ARG A 313 -23.87 16.05 5.76
N GLU A 314 -22.66 15.54 5.50
CA GLU A 314 -22.14 15.35 4.14
C GLU A 314 -22.57 14.03 3.47
N LYS A 315 -23.41 13.22 4.15
CA LYS A 315 -23.89 11.91 3.66
C LYS A 315 -22.76 10.93 3.34
N LEU A 316 -21.68 10.97 4.12
CA LEU A 316 -20.51 10.09 3.98
C LEU A 316 -20.45 8.98 5.04
N LEU A 317 -21.32 9.00 6.06
CA LEU A 317 -21.29 8.00 7.13
C LEU A 317 -21.40 6.56 6.61
N ASP A 318 -22.35 6.31 5.69
CA ASP A 318 -22.53 4.97 5.09
C ASP A 318 -21.30 4.51 4.30
N LEU A 319 -20.61 5.44 3.63
CA LEU A 319 -19.38 5.15 2.88
C LEU A 319 -18.20 4.85 3.81
N ALA A 320 -18.10 5.59 4.93
CA ALA A 320 -17.10 5.33 5.96
C ALA A 320 -17.29 3.94 6.56
N ILE A 321 -18.52 3.56 6.93
CA ILE A 321 -18.84 2.22 7.44
C ILE A 321 -18.53 1.15 6.38
N ALA A 322 -18.96 1.37 5.13
CA ALA A 322 -18.70 0.44 4.05
C ALA A 322 -17.19 0.23 3.79
N ALA A 323 -16.35 1.25 3.96
CA ALA A 323 -14.90 1.13 3.80
C ALA A 323 -14.29 0.08 4.75
N TYR A 324 -14.81 -0.04 5.98
CA TYR A 324 -14.37 -1.06 6.94
C TYR A 324 -14.99 -2.44 6.66
N GLU A 325 -16.27 -2.51 6.28
CA GLU A 325 -16.94 -3.79 5.98
C GLU A 325 -16.34 -4.51 4.77
N VAL A 326 -15.82 -3.76 3.78
CA VAL A 326 -15.20 -4.32 2.56
C VAL A 326 -14.05 -5.28 2.86
N VAL A 327 -13.28 -5.03 3.92
CA VAL A 327 -12.09 -5.84 4.25
C VAL A 327 -12.43 -7.32 4.42
N SER A 328 -13.56 -7.61 5.07
CA SER A 328 -14.05 -8.98 5.30
C SER A 328 -14.45 -9.69 4.00
N LEU A 329 -14.76 -8.93 2.96
CA LEU A 329 -15.24 -9.43 1.67
C LEU A 329 -14.09 -9.67 0.68
N LEU A 330 -12.93 -9.04 0.87
CA LEU A 330 -11.81 -9.13 -0.06
C LEU A 330 -11.39 -10.56 -0.40
N PRO A 331 -11.26 -11.51 0.55
CA PRO A 331 -10.81 -12.87 0.23
C PRO A 331 -11.73 -13.63 -0.73
N GLU A 332 -13.03 -13.31 -0.72
CA GLU A 332 -14.04 -13.98 -1.54
C GLU A 332 -14.14 -13.34 -2.93
N PHE A 333 -14.08 -12.01 -3.02
CA PHE A 333 -14.37 -11.28 -4.25
C PHE A 333 -13.13 -10.83 -5.03
N THR A 334 -11.94 -10.85 -4.42
CA THR A 334 -10.71 -10.56 -5.15
C THR A 334 -10.17 -11.82 -5.84
N PRO A 335 -9.63 -11.72 -7.07
CA PRO A 335 -9.32 -10.51 -7.83
C PRO A 335 -10.44 -10.05 -8.79
N LEU A 336 -11.65 -10.61 -8.72
CA LEU A 336 -12.71 -10.34 -9.70
C LEU A 336 -13.21 -8.90 -9.62
N LEU A 337 -13.28 -8.33 -8.42
CA LEU A 337 -13.79 -6.99 -8.18
C LEU A 337 -12.74 -6.10 -7.53
N ASP A 338 -12.73 -4.83 -7.92
CA ASP A 338 -11.95 -3.81 -7.22
C ASP A 338 -12.62 -3.51 -5.85
N PRO A 339 -11.85 -3.37 -4.76
CA PRO A 339 -12.39 -3.02 -3.44
C PRO A 339 -13.28 -1.78 -3.44
N GLN A 340 -13.01 -0.79 -4.30
CA GLN A 340 -13.85 0.40 -4.40
C GLN A 340 -15.25 0.08 -4.92
N GLN A 341 -15.35 -0.85 -5.89
CA GLN A 341 -16.65 -1.31 -6.42
C GLN A 341 -17.45 -2.04 -5.34
N LEU A 342 -16.78 -2.85 -4.51
CA LEU A 342 -17.41 -3.51 -3.37
C LEU A 342 -17.94 -2.49 -2.37
N LYS A 343 -17.13 -1.48 -2.01
CA LYS A 343 -17.55 -0.39 -1.10
C LYS A 343 -18.82 0.30 -1.60
N TYR A 344 -18.82 0.70 -2.86
CA TYR A 344 -19.96 1.38 -3.45
C TYR A 344 -21.18 0.46 -3.63
N ALA A 345 -21.00 -0.84 -3.84
CA ALA A 345 -22.11 -1.81 -3.89
C ALA A 345 -22.80 -2.02 -2.52
N LEU A 346 -22.07 -1.81 -1.42
CA LEU A 346 -22.67 -1.85 -0.08
C LEU A 346 -23.63 -0.68 0.15
N VAL A 347 -23.30 0.51 -0.38
CA VAL A 347 -24.08 1.74 -0.18
C VAL A 347 -25.11 1.99 -1.29
N PHE A 348 -24.69 1.90 -2.55
CA PHE A 348 -25.50 2.29 -3.71
C PHE A 348 -26.11 1.09 -4.41
N ARG A 349 -27.45 1.05 -4.47
CA ARG A 349 -28.21 -0.02 -5.16
C ARG A 349 -27.78 -0.24 -6.61
N LYS A 350 -27.54 0.84 -7.36
CA LYS A 350 -27.13 0.76 -8.77
C LYS A 350 -25.79 0.04 -8.94
N GLU A 351 -24.83 0.30 -8.05
CA GLU A 351 -23.53 -0.37 -8.11
C GLU A 351 -23.64 -1.82 -7.63
N ARG A 352 -24.53 -2.10 -6.66
CA ARG A 352 -24.85 -3.47 -6.26
C ARG A 352 -25.36 -4.30 -7.42
N ASP A 353 -26.37 -3.81 -8.14
CA ASP A 353 -26.94 -4.52 -9.30
C ASP A 353 -25.88 -4.78 -10.39
N ARG A 354 -24.91 -3.85 -10.54
CA ARG A 354 -23.78 -4.00 -11.48
C ARG A 354 -22.80 -5.07 -11.02
N VAL A 355 -22.44 -5.07 -9.73
CA VAL A 355 -21.54 -6.05 -9.12
C VAL A 355 -22.16 -7.44 -9.15
N GLU A 356 -23.46 -7.58 -8.82
CA GLU A 356 -24.18 -8.86 -8.88
C GLU A 356 -24.15 -9.44 -10.30
N LYS A 357 -24.41 -8.64 -11.33
CA LYS A 357 -24.29 -9.07 -12.74
C LYS A 357 -22.88 -9.51 -13.11
N LEU A 358 -21.85 -8.76 -12.68
CA LEU A 358 -20.45 -9.14 -12.92
C LEU A 358 -20.12 -10.49 -12.26
N ILE A 359 -20.63 -10.73 -11.05
CA ILE A 359 -20.46 -12.01 -10.35
C ILE A 359 -21.21 -13.14 -11.07
N GLU A 360 -22.43 -12.92 -11.54
CA GLU A 360 -23.20 -13.92 -12.29
C GLU A 360 -22.56 -14.27 -13.64
N GLU A 361 -22.01 -13.28 -14.34
CA GLU A 361 -21.39 -13.46 -15.65
C GLU A 361 -19.97 -14.05 -15.58
N HIS A 362 -19.18 -13.69 -14.55
CA HIS A 362 -17.74 -14.00 -14.48
C HIS A 362 -17.34 -14.85 -13.26
N GLY A 363 -18.23 -15.03 -12.28
CA GLY A 363 -17.96 -15.74 -11.03
C GLY A 363 -18.72 -17.05 -10.91
N LYS A 364 -18.05 -18.09 -10.38
CA LYS A 364 -18.71 -19.28 -9.83
C LYS A 364 -19.19 -19.04 -8.38
N LEU A 365 -19.41 -17.79 -7.99
CA LEU A 365 -19.71 -17.37 -6.61
C LEU A 365 -21.18 -16.90 -6.54
N SER A 366 -21.85 -17.18 -5.42
CA SER A 366 -23.27 -16.88 -5.24
C SER A 366 -23.46 -15.43 -4.78
N ALA A 367 -24.29 -14.65 -5.47
CA ALA A 367 -24.65 -13.27 -5.12
C ALA A 367 -25.17 -13.07 -3.67
N ARG A 368 -25.52 -14.15 -2.97
CA ARG A 368 -25.97 -14.12 -1.57
C ARG A 368 -24.91 -13.69 -0.56
N SER A 369 -23.61 -13.75 -0.87
CA SER A 369 -22.54 -13.36 0.06
C SER A 369 -22.30 -11.85 0.16
N ALA A 370 -22.74 -11.06 -0.83
CA ALA A 370 -22.53 -9.61 -0.88
C ALA A 370 -23.49 -8.78 0.01
N GLN A 371 -24.27 -9.42 0.88
CA GLN A 371 -25.15 -8.70 1.80
C GLN A 371 -24.40 -8.25 3.06
N PRO A 372 -24.55 -6.97 3.48
CA PRO A 372 -23.90 -6.47 4.69
C PRO A 372 -24.37 -7.23 5.94
N SER A 373 -23.44 -7.43 6.87
CA SER A 373 -23.57 -8.13 8.15
C SER A 373 -24.79 -7.69 8.97
N SER A 374 -25.14 -6.40 8.91
CA SER A 374 -26.30 -5.82 9.58
C SER A 374 -27.63 -6.39 9.09
N ARG A 375 -27.78 -6.68 7.80
CA ARG A 375 -29.01 -7.26 7.23
C ARG A 375 -29.13 -8.76 7.45
N LYS A 376 -28.02 -9.49 7.62
CA LYS A 376 -28.05 -10.89 8.07
C LYS A 376 -28.68 -10.99 9.46
N SER A 377 -28.31 -10.07 10.37
CA SER A 377 -28.88 -10.05 11.72
C SER A 377 -30.38 -9.72 11.77
N GLU A 378 -30.89 -8.88 10.87
CA GLU A 378 -32.33 -8.61 10.75
C GLU A 378 -33.10 -9.78 10.12
N SER A 379 -32.53 -10.43 9.09
CA SER A 379 -33.10 -11.62 8.46
C SER A 379 -33.18 -12.81 9.42
N ASP A 380 -32.15 -13.01 10.24
CA ASP A 380 -32.11 -14.11 11.21
C ASP A 380 -33.07 -13.84 12.38
N ARG A 381 -33.21 -12.58 12.83
CA ARG A 381 -34.22 -12.18 13.82
C ARG A 381 -35.67 -12.33 13.31
N GLN A 382 -35.92 -12.09 12.02
CA GLN A 382 -37.25 -12.31 11.44
C GLN A 382 -37.58 -13.81 11.27
N ARG A 383 -36.58 -14.68 11.23
CA ARG A 383 -36.76 -16.15 11.16
C ARG A 383 -36.92 -16.81 12.53
N GLU A 384 -36.50 -16.16 13.62
CA GLU A 384 -36.78 -16.63 14.99
C GLU A 384 -38.16 -16.19 15.51
N ILE A 385 -38.86 -15.31 14.80
CA ILE A 385 -40.17 -14.75 15.20
C ILE A 385 -41.33 -15.33 14.36
N ALA A 386 -41.04 -16.17 13.36
CA ALA A 386 -42.02 -16.95 12.59
C ALA A 386 -41.88 -18.43 12.90
#